data_AF-A0A5C7QYK4-F1
#
_entry.id   AF-A0A5C7QYK4-F1
#
_cell.length_a   1.000
_cell.length_b   1.000
_cell.length_c   1.000
_cell.angle_alpha   90.00
_cell.angle_beta   90.00
_cell.angle_gamma   90.00
#
_symmetry.space_group_name_H-M   'P 1'
#
loop_
_entity.id
_entity.type
_entity.pdbx_description
1 polymer ?
#
loop_
_entity_poly.entity_id
_entity_poly.type
_entity_poly.pdbx_seq_one_letter_code
_entity_poly.pdbx_strand_id
1 'polypeptide(L)'
;MKLLDALQDEHALIDRVLGSFRSYVDALVDGMADAEDGARFAAFFSEFAGHFHHDREERVFFHALVTQAELPAERGPVHALAHEHAEMAQWLREMTPLLERGPLSDDERARLQALATRYSRALWRHIDAENSVLYPQGAERLARCGVRELADRPMSEAEAAAREGAAALLLRYPPSEDAALTRGDGCFMCRAHGDTCKGLEAEWWTELEWEEFYDRDASD
;
A
#
# COMPACT_ATOMS: atom_id res chain seq x y z
N MET A 1 -10.58 -12.54 9.13
CA MET A 1 -11.55 -12.49 8.01
C MET A 1 -10.76 -12.91 6.80
N LYS A 2 -11.23 -13.87 5.99
CA LYS A 2 -10.33 -14.55 5.04
C LYS A 2 -9.65 -13.60 4.05
N LEU A 3 -10.37 -12.58 3.58
CA LEU A 3 -9.81 -11.56 2.69
C LEU A 3 -8.66 -10.81 3.35
N LEU A 4 -8.81 -10.37 4.62
CA LEU A 4 -7.76 -9.63 5.31
C LEU A 4 -6.52 -10.50 5.54
N ASP A 5 -6.71 -11.79 5.86
CA ASP A 5 -5.61 -12.73 6.01
C ASP A 5 -4.83 -12.87 4.67
N ALA A 6 -5.55 -12.93 3.54
CA ALA A 6 -4.95 -12.96 2.21
C ALA A 6 -4.20 -11.66 1.85
N LEU A 7 -4.78 -10.49 2.16
CA LEU A 7 -4.13 -9.20 1.94
C LEU A 7 -2.82 -9.08 2.75
N GLN A 8 -2.79 -9.59 3.98
CA GLN A 8 -1.56 -9.61 4.79
C GLN A 8 -0.48 -10.53 4.20
N ASP A 9 -0.85 -11.71 3.69
CA ASP A 9 0.08 -12.60 2.98
C ASP A 9 0.64 -11.96 1.71
N GLU A 10 -0.18 -11.17 1.02
CA GLU A 10 0.22 -10.42 -0.16
C GLU A 10 1.14 -9.26 0.19
N HIS A 11 0.88 -8.53 1.28
CA HIS A 11 1.80 -7.52 1.83
C HIS A 11 3.19 -8.10 2.10
N ALA A 12 3.28 -9.30 2.66
CA ALA A 12 4.57 -9.95 2.91
C ALA A 12 5.36 -10.21 1.60
N LEU A 13 4.66 -10.47 0.49
CA LEU A 13 5.29 -10.58 -0.82
C LEU A 13 5.66 -9.20 -1.39
N ILE A 14 4.73 -8.24 -1.34
CA ILE A 14 4.92 -6.88 -1.87
C ILE A 14 6.12 -6.21 -1.19
N ASP A 15 6.22 -6.29 0.14
CA ASP A 15 7.34 -5.73 0.93
C ASP A 15 8.70 -6.27 0.47
N ARG A 16 8.81 -7.59 0.28
CA ARG A 16 10.06 -8.24 -0.19
C ARG A 16 10.41 -7.86 -1.62
N VAL A 17 9.41 -7.81 -2.51
CA VAL A 17 9.62 -7.42 -3.91
C VAL A 17 9.99 -5.95 -4.00
N LEU A 18 9.44 -5.10 -3.14
CA LEU A 18 9.80 -3.69 -3.02
C LEU A 18 11.26 -3.49 -2.59
N GLY A 19 11.73 -4.26 -1.60
CA GLY A 19 13.15 -4.27 -1.26
C GLY A 19 14.04 -4.77 -2.40
N SER A 20 13.57 -5.72 -3.19
CA SER A 20 14.30 -6.22 -4.38
C SER A 20 14.32 -5.18 -5.50
N PHE A 21 13.24 -4.42 -5.65
CA PHE A 21 13.13 -3.32 -6.60
C PHE A 21 14.14 -2.21 -6.30
N ARG A 22 14.36 -1.89 -5.02
CA ARG A 22 15.44 -0.98 -4.59
C ARG A 22 16.81 -1.46 -5.04
N SER A 23 17.13 -2.72 -4.75
CA SER A 23 18.40 -3.34 -5.15
C SER A 23 18.56 -3.37 -6.68
N TYR A 24 17.48 -3.63 -7.42
CA TYR A 24 17.47 -3.57 -8.88
C TYR A 24 17.78 -2.18 -9.41
N VAL A 25 17.12 -1.14 -8.90
CA VAL A 25 17.32 0.24 -9.38
C VAL A 25 18.75 0.71 -9.11
N ASP A 26 19.32 0.40 -7.94
CA ASP A 26 20.71 0.75 -7.64
C ASP A 26 21.68 0.01 -8.60
N ALA A 27 21.48 -1.29 -8.83
CA ALA A 27 22.28 -2.07 -9.77
C ALA A 27 22.10 -1.61 -11.23
N LEU A 28 20.91 -1.15 -11.63
CA LEU A 28 20.63 -0.62 -12.96
C LEU A 28 21.37 0.70 -13.21
N VAL A 29 21.43 1.56 -12.20
CA VAL A 29 22.20 2.82 -12.25
C VAL A 29 23.69 2.55 -12.43
N ASP A 30 24.21 1.50 -11.78
CA ASP A 30 25.60 1.06 -11.91
C ASP A 30 25.88 0.24 -13.20
N GLY A 31 24.86 0.00 -14.03
CA GLY A 31 24.97 -0.77 -15.27
C GLY A 31 25.17 -2.28 -15.06
N MET A 32 24.82 -2.79 -13.87
CA MET A 32 25.00 -4.19 -13.45
C MET A 32 23.70 -5.01 -13.49
N ALA A 33 22.55 -4.38 -13.74
CA ALA A 33 21.25 -5.05 -13.85
C ALA A 33 20.81 -5.26 -15.30
N ASP A 34 19.97 -6.28 -15.52
CA ASP A 34 19.30 -6.51 -16.79
C ASP A 34 18.10 -5.57 -16.94
N ALA A 35 18.09 -4.72 -17.97
CA ALA A 35 17.00 -3.78 -18.21
C ALA A 35 15.64 -4.46 -18.46
N GLU A 36 15.63 -5.72 -18.93
CA GLU A 36 14.38 -6.47 -19.14
C GLU A 36 13.66 -6.77 -17.81
N ASP A 37 14.38 -6.80 -16.68
CA ASP A 37 13.76 -7.02 -15.37
C ASP A 37 12.92 -5.84 -14.90
N GLY A 38 13.17 -4.64 -15.43
CA GLY A 38 12.38 -3.44 -15.13
C GLY A 38 10.91 -3.59 -15.51
N ALA A 39 10.62 -4.18 -16.68
CA ALA A 39 9.25 -4.46 -17.11
C ALA A 39 8.53 -5.46 -16.19
N ARG A 40 9.26 -6.39 -15.57
CA ARG A 40 8.69 -7.37 -14.62
C ARG A 40 8.35 -6.72 -13.29
N PHE A 41 9.20 -5.83 -12.79
CA PHE A 41 8.86 -5.01 -11.61
C PHE A 41 7.66 -4.11 -11.89
N ALA A 42 7.62 -3.46 -13.06
CA ALA A 42 6.48 -2.62 -13.45
C ALA A 42 5.18 -3.43 -13.46
N ALA A 43 5.18 -4.61 -14.10
CA ALA A 43 4.01 -5.49 -14.14
C ALA A 43 3.59 -5.98 -12.74
N PHE A 44 4.55 -6.31 -11.86
CA PHE A 44 4.23 -6.71 -10.48
C PHE A 44 3.52 -5.60 -9.71
N PHE A 45 4.04 -4.38 -9.75
CA PHE A 45 3.42 -3.26 -9.01
C PHE A 45 2.13 -2.77 -9.67
N SER A 46 1.98 -2.86 -10.99
CA SER A 46 0.75 -2.42 -11.67
C SER A 46 -0.36 -3.45 -11.54
N GLU A 47 -0.10 -4.70 -11.90
CA GLU A 47 -1.14 -5.73 -11.97
C GLU A 47 -1.39 -6.36 -10.60
N PHE A 48 -0.36 -6.85 -9.93
CA PHE A 48 -0.53 -7.56 -8.67
C PHE A 48 -0.76 -6.62 -7.48
N ALA A 49 0.12 -5.63 -7.26
CA ALA A 49 -0.08 -4.70 -6.15
C ALA A 49 -1.23 -3.71 -6.42
N GLY A 50 -1.29 -3.14 -7.62
CA GLY A 50 -2.33 -2.17 -7.99
C GLY A 50 -3.69 -2.81 -8.29
N HIS A 51 -3.82 -3.43 -9.46
CA HIS A 51 -5.11 -3.90 -9.99
C HIS A 51 -5.72 -5.08 -9.22
N PHE A 52 -4.93 -5.82 -8.42
CA PHE A 52 -5.42 -6.95 -7.63
C PHE A 52 -5.50 -6.68 -6.14
N HIS A 53 -4.40 -6.25 -5.52
CA HIS A 53 -4.33 -6.03 -4.08
C HIS A 53 -5.07 -4.75 -3.67
N HIS A 54 -4.61 -3.57 -4.09
CA HIS A 54 -5.27 -2.29 -3.74
C HIS A 54 -6.73 -2.23 -4.24
N ASP A 55 -7.06 -2.82 -5.40
CA ASP A 55 -8.44 -2.87 -5.90
C ASP A 55 -9.40 -3.57 -4.92
N ARG A 56 -8.96 -4.68 -4.30
CA ARG A 56 -9.79 -5.39 -3.30
C ARG A 56 -9.85 -4.64 -1.97
N GLU A 57 -8.79 -3.95 -1.58
CA GLU A 57 -8.84 -3.07 -0.42
C GLU A 57 -9.87 -1.96 -0.63
N GLU A 58 -9.78 -1.21 -1.72
CA GLU A 58 -10.66 -0.08 -1.98
C GLU A 58 -12.11 -0.51 -2.22
N ARG A 59 -12.32 -1.47 -3.13
CA ARG A 59 -13.68 -1.85 -3.57
C ARG A 59 -14.41 -2.74 -2.59
N VAL A 60 -13.70 -3.47 -1.74
CA VAL A 60 -14.32 -4.41 -0.80
C VAL A 60 -14.14 -3.93 0.63
N PHE A 61 -12.90 -3.82 1.10
CA PHE A 61 -12.66 -3.56 2.52
C PHE A 61 -12.99 -2.11 2.92
N PHE A 62 -12.42 -1.12 2.25
CA PHE A 62 -12.66 0.31 2.51
C PHE A 62 -14.13 0.65 2.24
N HIS A 63 -14.68 0.15 1.13
CA HIS A 63 -16.10 0.29 0.83
C HIS A 63 -16.99 -0.28 1.94
N ALA A 64 -16.67 -1.44 2.52
CA ALA A 64 -17.43 -1.99 3.65
C ALA A 64 -17.27 -1.13 4.92
N LEU A 65 -16.08 -0.61 5.20
CA LEU A 65 -15.87 0.30 6.33
C LEU A 65 -16.72 1.58 6.23
N VAL A 66 -16.83 2.13 5.02
CA VAL A 66 -17.65 3.32 4.76
C VAL A 66 -19.15 3.00 4.77
N THR A 67 -19.58 1.90 4.14
CA THR A 67 -21.02 1.65 3.91
C THR A 67 -21.70 0.79 4.96
N GLN A 68 -20.97 -0.11 5.64
CA GLN A 68 -21.51 -1.00 6.66
C GLN A 68 -21.14 -0.55 8.07
N ALA A 69 -19.97 0.08 8.22
CA ALA A 69 -19.54 0.66 9.48
C ALA A 69 -19.63 2.19 9.50
N GLU A 70 -20.22 2.81 8.48
CA GLU A 70 -20.56 4.24 8.43
C GLU A 70 -19.37 5.19 8.68
N LEU A 71 -18.13 4.72 8.43
CA LEU A 71 -16.96 5.57 8.57
C LEU A 71 -16.99 6.72 7.55
N PRO A 72 -16.48 7.91 7.93
CA PRO A 72 -16.39 9.04 7.01
C PRO A 72 -15.56 8.69 5.76
N ALA A 73 -16.11 8.95 4.57
CA ALA A 73 -15.41 8.68 3.30
C ALA A 73 -14.37 9.77 2.95
N GLU A 74 -14.52 10.97 3.48
CA GLU A 74 -13.76 12.18 3.08
C GLU A 74 -12.76 12.65 4.15
N ARG A 75 -12.50 11.83 5.17
CA ARG A 75 -11.47 12.06 6.20
C ARG A 75 -11.07 10.74 6.84
N GLY A 76 -10.06 10.75 7.70
CA GLY A 76 -9.66 9.57 8.45
C GLY A 76 -8.76 8.60 7.68
N PRO A 77 -8.38 7.50 8.33
CA PRO A 77 -7.42 6.55 7.78
C PRO A 77 -7.84 5.96 6.44
N VAL A 78 -9.13 5.67 6.24
CA VAL A 78 -9.62 5.13 4.96
C VAL A 78 -9.41 6.12 3.82
N HIS A 79 -9.77 7.39 4.02
CA HIS A 79 -9.55 8.44 3.02
C HIS A 79 -8.06 8.65 2.73
N ALA A 80 -7.24 8.69 3.79
CA ALA A 80 -5.81 8.91 3.67
C ALA A 80 -5.09 7.78 2.90
N LEU A 81 -5.42 6.52 3.19
CA LEU A 81 -4.81 5.37 2.52
C LEU A 81 -5.25 5.27 1.06
N ALA A 82 -6.52 5.53 0.75
CA ALA A 82 -6.99 5.62 -0.64
C ALA A 82 -6.29 6.76 -1.42
N HIS A 83 -6.00 7.88 -0.76
CA HIS A 83 -5.19 8.95 -1.38
C HIS A 83 -3.75 8.51 -1.64
N GLU A 84 -3.13 7.81 -0.70
CA GLU A 84 -1.78 7.26 -0.86
C GLU A 84 -1.72 6.23 -2.01
N HIS A 85 -2.72 5.36 -2.17
CA HIS A 85 -2.84 4.49 -3.34
C HIS A 85 -2.82 5.28 -4.65
N ALA A 86 -3.61 6.35 -4.74
CA ALA A 86 -3.68 7.17 -5.94
C ALA A 86 -2.34 7.87 -6.26
N GLU A 87 -1.66 8.40 -5.24
CA GLU A 87 -0.31 8.99 -5.38
C GLU A 87 0.72 7.96 -5.84
N MET A 88 0.74 6.79 -5.20
CA MET A 88 1.67 5.70 -5.55
C MET A 88 1.42 5.18 -6.96
N ALA A 89 0.15 5.03 -7.36
CA ALA A 89 -0.22 4.66 -8.72
C ALA A 89 0.23 5.71 -9.75
N GLN A 90 0.20 7.00 -9.40
CA GLN A 90 0.76 8.06 -10.25
C GLN A 90 2.28 7.92 -10.41
N TRP A 91 3.03 7.78 -9.32
CA TRP A 91 4.49 7.65 -9.41
C TRP A 91 4.89 6.38 -10.17
N LEU A 92 4.14 5.29 -10.01
CA LEU A 92 4.35 4.08 -10.79
C LEU A 92 4.18 4.35 -12.29
N ARG A 93 3.09 5.01 -12.71
CA ARG A 93 2.88 5.39 -14.13
C ARG A 93 4.01 6.27 -14.68
N GLU A 94 4.57 7.15 -13.87
CA GLU A 94 5.73 7.97 -14.26
C GLU A 94 7.02 7.14 -14.39
N MET A 95 7.17 6.10 -13.57
CA MET A 95 8.35 5.26 -13.49
C MET A 95 8.36 4.13 -14.52
N THR A 96 7.20 3.57 -14.87
CA THR A 96 7.02 2.50 -15.86
C THR A 96 7.78 2.74 -17.18
N PRO A 97 7.64 3.90 -17.87
CA PRO A 97 8.39 4.11 -19.11
C PRO A 97 9.90 4.15 -18.91
N LEU A 98 10.40 4.49 -17.71
CA LEU A 98 11.83 4.43 -17.39
C LEU A 98 12.30 3.00 -17.11
N LEU A 99 11.40 2.13 -16.65
CA LEU A 99 11.68 0.72 -16.36
C LEU A 99 11.61 -0.17 -17.60
N GLU A 100 10.76 0.18 -18.57
CA GLU A 100 10.51 -0.63 -19.76
C GLU A 100 11.42 -0.28 -20.96
N ARG A 101 12.14 0.83 -20.89
CA ARG A 101 13.02 1.30 -21.98
C ARG A 101 14.48 1.31 -21.58
N GLY A 102 15.35 1.11 -22.56
CA GLY A 102 16.78 1.28 -22.39
C GLY A 102 17.50 1.56 -23.72
N PRO A 103 18.72 2.12 -23.66
CA PRO A 103 19.44 2.59 -22.47
C PRO A 103 18.96 3.96 -21.95
N LEU A 104 19.04 4.19 -20.64
CA LEU A 104 18.70 5.47 -20.00
C LEU A 104 19.87 6.47 -20.07
N SER A 105 19.57 7.76 -20.13
CA SER A 105 20.52 8.85 -19.88
C SER A 105 20.84 9.00 -18.37
N ASP A 106 21.87 9.79 -18.03
CA ASP A 106 22.22 10.06 -16.63
C ASP A 106 21.09 10.77 -15.87
N ASP A 107 20.42 11.73 -16.51
CA ASP A 107 19.27 12.43 -15.92
C ASP A 107 18.08 11.48 -15.67
N GLU A 108 17.84 10.54 -16.58
CA GLU A 108 16.79 9.54 -16.43
C GLU A 108 17.11 8.52 -15.34
N ARG A 109 18.38 8.11 -15.20
CA ARG A 109 18.85 7.29 -14.08
C ARG A 109 18.60 7.98 -12.74
N ALA A 110 18.99 9.25 -12.62
CA ALA A 110 18.77 10.03 -11.40
C ALA A 110 17.27 10.18 -11.08
N ARG A 111 16.44 10.44 -12.10
CA ARG A 111 14.98 10.52 -11.94
C ARG A 111 14.38 9.20 -11.48
N LEU A 112 14.78 8.08 -12.08
CA LEU A 112 14.32 6.74 -11.71
C LEU A 112 14.67 6.43 -10.25
N GLN A 113 15.91 6.70 -9.84
CA GLN A 113 16.33 6.47 -8.45
C GLN A 113 15.53 7.31 -7.45
N ALA A 114 15.24 8.58 -7.78
CA ALA A 114 14.40 9.44 -6.94
C ALA A 114 12.96 8.92 -6.83
N LEU A 115 12.33 8.53 -7.94
CA LEU A 115 10.98 7.95 -7.95
C LEU A 115 10.93 6.64 -7.17
N ALA A 116 11.87 5.73 -7.40
CA ALA A 116 11.95 4.46 -6.70
C ALA A 116 12.12 4.64 -5.19
N THR A 117 12.92 5.63 -4.77
CA THR A 117 13.11 5.95 -3.34
C THR A 117 11.82 6.45 -2.72
N ARG A 118 11.15 7.40 -3.39
CA ARG A 118 9.89 7.97 -2.92
C ARG A 118 8.80 6.91 -2.82
N TYR A 119 8.61 6.13 -3.89
CA TYR A 119 7.62 5.07 -3.95
C TYR A 119 7.84 4.02 -2.86
N SER A 120 9.09 3.52 -2.72
CA SER A 120 9.37 2.45 -1.75
C SER A 120 9.18 2.90 -0.31
N ARG A 121 9.63 4.11 0.04
CA ARG A 121 9.42 4.67 1.38
C ARG A 121 7.95 4.87 1.73
N ALA A 122 7.15 5.31 0.75
CA ALA A 122 5.71 5.48 0.94
C ALA A 122 5.04 4.11 1.15
N LEU A 123 5.27 3.16 0.24
CA LEU A 123 4.63 1.85 0.30
C LEU A 123 5.01 1.05 1.54
N TRP A 124 6.26 1.12 2.03
CA TRP A 124 6.62 0.47 3.29
C TRP A 124 5.85 1.01 4.50
N ARG A 125 5.71 2.34 4.61
CA ARG A 125 4.93 2.94 5.70
C ARG A 125 3.44 2.70 5.57
N HIS A 126 2.96 2.62 4.34
CA HIS A 126 1.59 2.28 4.00
C HIS A 126 1.24 0.87 4.50
N ILE A 127 2.05 -0.12 4.11
CA ILE A 127 1.93 -1.52 4.57
C ILE A 127 1.97 -1.61 6.09
N ASP A 128 2.90 -0.89 6.75
CA ASP A 128 2.99 -0.88 8.21
C ASP A 128 1.70 -0.33 8.85
N ALA A 129 1.16 0.77 8.31
CA ALA A 129 -0.08 1.39 8.81
C ALA A 129 -1.30 0.47 8.63
N GLU A 130 -1.40 -0.21 7.49
CA GLU A 130 -2.50 -1.13 7.22
C GLU A 130 -2.44 -2.38 8.09
N ASN A 131 -1.29 -3.04 8.12
CA ASN A 131 -1.11 -4.28 8.87
C ASN A 131 -1.28 -4.08 10.39
N SER A 132 -0.77 -2.97 10.93
CA SER A 132 -0.75 -2.73 12.38
C SER A 132 -1.98 -1.98 12.88
N VAL A 133 -2.62 -1.15 12.04
CA VAL A 133 -3.74 -0.30 12.44
C VAL A 133 -5.00 -0.61 11.66
N LEU A 134 -5.00 -0.40 10.34
CA LEU A 134 -6.25 -0.40 9.58
C LEU A 134 -6.93 -1.77 9.60
N TYR A 135 -6.19 -2.85 9.31
CA TYR A 135 -6.78 -4.18 9.23
C TYR A 135 -7.30 -4.67 10.58
N PRO A 136 -6.55 -4.60 11.70
CA PRO A 136 -7.09 -5.03 13.00
C PRO A 136 -8.31 -4.21 13.43
N GLN A 137 -8.23 -2.88 13.31
CA GLN A 137 -9.30 -1.98 13.76
C GLN A 137 -10.54 -2.07 12.85
N GLY A 138 -10.33 -2.21 11.55
CA GLY A 138 -11.40 -2.37 10.58
C GLY A 138 -12.09 -3.73 10.69
N ALA A 139 -11.33 -4.81 10.91
CA ALA A 139 -11.90 -6.13 11.17
C ALA A 139 -12.79 -6.14 12.41
N GLU A 140 -12.31 -5.54 13.51
CA GLU A 140 -13.08 -5.43 14.75
C GLU A 140 -14.35 -4.61 14.55
N ARG A 141 -14.24 -3.44 13.90
CA ARG A 141 -15.38 -2.56 13.64
C ARG A 141 -16.45 -3.25 12.78
N LEU A 142 -16.04 -3.85 11.66
CA LEU A 142 -16.96 -4.60 10.79
C LEU A 142 -17.63 -5.77 11.52
N ALA A 143 -16.88 -6.47 12.39
CA ALA A 143 -17.45 -7.55 13.21
C ALA A 143 -18.53 -7.06 14.18
N ARG A 144 -18.37 -5.85 14.75
CA ARG A 144 -19.40 -5.20 15.59
C ARG A 144 -20.64 -4.81 14.77
N CYS A 145 -20.45 -4.46 13.51
CA CYS A 145 -21.54 -4.21 12.54
C CYS A 145 -22.15 -5.50 11.95
N GLY A 146 -21.75 -6.68 12.43
CA GLY A 146 -22.31 -7.96 11.98
C GLY A 146 -21.70 -8.51 10.69
N VAL A 147 -20.70 -7.84 10.10
CA VAL A 147 -19.96 -8.32 8.94
C VAL A 147 -18.88 -9.29 9.41
N ARG A 148 -18.95 -10.55 8.99
CA ARG A 148 -18.02 -11.60 9.40
C ARG A 148 -17.04 -12.02 8.31
N GLU A 149 -17.41 -11.81 7.06
CA GLU A 149 -16.59 -12.13 5.88
C GLU A 149 -16.79 -11.05 4.83
N LEU A 150 -15.77 -10.88 4.00
CA LEU A 150 -15.76 -9.97 2.86
C LEU A 150 -15.63 -10.79 1.58
N ALA A 151 -16.19 -10.27 0.49
CA ALA A 151 -16.08 -10.93 -0.81
C ALA A 151 -14.62 -10.94 -1.28
N ASP A 152 -14.22 -12.03 -1.92
CA ASP A 152 -12.89 -12.14 -2.54
C ASP A 152 -13.06 -12.59 -4.00
N ARG A 153 -12.07 -12.31 -4.83
CA ARG A 153 -12.02 -12.72 -6.24
C ARG A 153 -10.70 -13.42 -6.55
N PRO A 154 -10.68 -14.40 -7.47
CA PRO A 154 -9.42 -14.94 -7.96
C PRO A 154 -8.65 -13.88 -8.77
N MET A 155 -7.35 -14.09 -8.88
CA MET A 155 -6.51 -13.36 -9.83
C MET A 155 -6.91 -13.68 -11.27
N SER A 156 -6.80 -12.68 -12.14
CA SER A 156 -6.75 -12.86 -13.59
C SER A 156 -5.41 -13.48 -14.03
N GLU A 157 -5.33 -13.89 -15.30
CA GLU A 157 -4.10 -14.45 -15.88
C GLU A 157 -2.93 -13.46 -15.81
N ALA A 158 -3.18 -12.17 -16.07
CA ALA A 158 -2.15 -11.14 -16.03
C ALA A 158 -1.63 -10.89 -14.59
N GLU A 159 -2.54 -10.82 -13.62
CA GLU A 159 -2.21 -10.64 -12.20
C GLU A 159 -1.41 -11.84 -11.66
N ALA A 160 -1.79 -13.06 -12.04
CA ALA A 160 -1.07 -14.27 -11.66
C ALA A 160 0.32 -14.33 -12.30
N ALA A 161 0.45 -14.03 -13.59
CA ALA A 161 1.73 -14.00 -14.29
C ALA A 161 2.68 -12.95 -13.71
N ALA A 162 2.17 -11.76 -13.36
CA ALA A 162 2.93 -10.70 -12.70
C ALA A 162 3.47 -11.15 -11.34
N ARG A 163 2.62 -11.80 -10.52
CA ARG A 163 3.02 -12.37 -9.22
C ARG A 163 4.09 -13.45 -9.37
N GLU A 164 3.91 -14.39 -10.30
CA GLU A 164 4.85 -15.49 -10.53
C GLU A 164 6.22 -14.98 -11.02
N GLY A 165 6.21 -13.97 -11.90
CA GLY A 165 7.43 -13.33 -12.41
C GLY A 165 8.32 -12.73 -11.32
N ALA A 166 7.75 -12.34 -10.17
CA ALA A 166 8.50 -11.77 -9.06
C ALA A 166 9.44 -12.77 -8.37
N ALA A 167 9.16 -14.08 -8.42
CA ALA A 167 9.98 -15.09 -7.76
C ALA A 167 11.43 -15.09 -8.28
N ALA A 168 11.62 -14.90 -9.59
CA ALA A 168 12.95 -14.79 -10.19
C ALA A 168 13.67 -13.49 -9.80
N LEU A 169 12.93 -12.39 -9.62
CA LEU A 169 13.48 -11.10 -9.22
C LEU A 169 14.06 -11.15 -7.80
N LEU A 170 13.33 -11.75 -6.86
CA LEU A 170 13.77 -11.93 -5.47
C LEU A 170 15.10 -12.70 -5.34
N LEU A 171 15.38 -13.61 -6.28
CA LEU A 171 16.63 -14.37 -6.30
C LEU A 171 17.80 -13.58 -6.89
N ARG A 172 17.54 -12.74 -7.89
CA ARG A 172 18.56 -11.95 -8.59
C ARG A 172 18.94 -10.69 -7.83
N TYR A 173 17.96 -10.05 -7.22
CA TYR A 173 18.12 -8.81 -6.47
C TYR A 173 17.67 -9.07 -5.03
N PRO A 174 18.60 -9.41 -4.12
CA PRO A 174 18.25 -9.64 -2.72
C PRO A 174 17.49 -8.44 -2.15
N PRO A 175 16.38 -8.65 -1.43
CA PRO A 175 15.63 -7.56 -0.81
C PRO A 175 16.53 -6.71 0.09
N SER A 176 16.48 -5.40 -0.11
CA SER A 176 17.10 -4.42 0.78
C SER A 176 16.04 -3.61 1.52
N GLU A 177 16.42 -3.12 2.70
CA GLU A 177 15.66 -2.13 3.45
C GLU A 177 16.37 -0.77 3.38
N ASP A 178 15.62 0.29 3.60
CA ASP A 178 16.19 1.63 3.72
C ASP A 178 16.56 1.92 5.18
N ALA A 179 17.85 1.87 5.49
CA ALA A 179 18.37 2.12 6.83
C ALA A 179 18.07 3.54 7.37
N ALA A 180 17.74 4.51 6.50
CA ALA A 180 17.36 5.86 6.90
C ALA A 180 15.85 6.01 7.12
N LEU A 181 15.04 5.00 6.76
CA LEU A 181 13.60 5.03 6.93
C LEU A 181 13.20 4.45 8.28
N THR A 182 12.66 5.30 9.16
CA THR A 182 11.92 4.81 10.32
C THR A 182 10.61 4.17 9.86
N ARG A 183 10.46 2.89 10.20
CA ARG A 183 9.29 2.02 10.02
C ARG A 183 8.72 1.62 11.38
N GLY A 184 7.51 1.11 11.39
CA GLY A 184 6.92 0.53 12.60
C GLY A 184 5.41 0.67 12.70
N ASP A 185 4.89 0.12 13.78
CA ASP A 185 3.46 -0.03 14.01
C ASP A 185 2.81 1.28 14.51
N GLY A 186 1.50 1.41 14.24
CA GLY A 186 0.68 2.50 14.75
C GLY A 186 0.60 3.71 13.81
N CYS A 187 -0.34 4.62 14.10
CA CYS A 187 -0.60 5.79 13.25
C CYS A 187 0.60 6.75 13.17
N PHE A 188 1.41 6.86 14.21
CA PHE A 188 2.49 7.84 14.26
C PHE A 188 3.57 7.61 13.18
N MET A 189 3.75 6.37 12.71
CA MET A 189 4.70 6.04 11.65
C MET A 189 4.12 6.20 10.24
N CYS A 190 2.79 6.30 10.13
CA CYS A 190 2.08 6.56 8.87
C CYS A 190 2.43 7.96 8.36
N ARG A 191 2.60 8.09 7.04
CA ARG A 191 2.94 9.38 6.41
C ARG A 191 1.81 10.40 6.54
N ALA A 192 0.55 9.98 6.47
CA ALA A 192 -0.60 10.88 6.54
C ALA A 192 -0.84 11.47 7.95
N HIS A 193 -0.28 10.85 9.00
CA HIS A 193 -0.58 11.23 10.37
C HIS A 193 -0.07 12.64 10.72
N GLY A 194 -1.00 13.51 11.14
CA GLY A 194 -0.73 14.90 11.48
C GLY A 194 -0.70 15.86 10.28
N ASP A 195 -0.84 15.35 9.05
CA ASP A 195 -0.90 16.16 7.82
C ASP A 195 -2.32 16.12 7.23
N THR A 196 -2.68 15.00 6.59
CA THR A 196 -3.99 14.79 5.95
C THR A 196 -4.94 13.91 6.77
N CYS A 197 -4.43 13.25 7.82
CA CYS A 197 -5.20 12.43 8.75
C CYS A 197 -4.79 12.74 10.19
N LYS A 198 -5.75 12.97 11.09
CA LYS A 198 -5.46 13.26 12.52
C LYS A 198 -5.26 12.01 13.38
N GLY A 199 -5.17 10.84 12.75
CA GLY A 199 -4.99 9.56 13.43
C GLY A 199 -6.29 8.83 13.70
N LEU A 200 -6.17 7.54 14.02
CA LEU A 200 -7.30 6.65 14.30
C LEU A 200 -8.15 7.21 15.46
N GLU A 201 -7.51 7.66 16.52
CA GLU A 201 -8.16 8.15 17.74
C GLU A 201 -9.05 9.36 17.49
N ALA A 202 -8.78 10.16 16.45
CA ALA A 202 -9.54 11.36 16.13
C ALA A 202 -10.51 11.19 14.96
N GLU A 203 -10.29 10.22 14.07
CA GLU A 203 -11.03 10.14 12.80
C GLU A 203 -11.68 8.77 12.54
N TRP A 204 -11.56 7.82 13.48
CA TRP A 204 -12.19 6.48 13.39
C TRP A 204 -13.63 6.40 13.92
N TRP A 205 -14.26 7.54 14.13
CA TRP A 205 -15.60 7.67 14.70
C TRP A 205 -16.58 8.25 13.67
N THR A 206 -17.81 7.74 13.71
CA THR A 206 -18.96 8.31 12.99
C THR A 206 -19.39 9.65 13.63
N GLU A 207 -20.19 10.44 12.92
CA GLU A 207 -20.78 11.66 13.50
C GLU A 207 -21.64 11.33 14.73
N LEU A 208 -22.42 10.25 14.67
CA LEU A 208 -23.28 9.82 15.77
C LEU A 208 -22.46 9.42 17.02
N GLU A 209 -21.38 8.66 16.84
CA GLU A 209 -20.51 8.28 17.97
C GLU A 209 -19.83 9.49 18.60
N TRP A 210 -19.50 10.51 17.81
CA TRP A 210 -19.01 11.79 18.35
C TRP A 210 -20.08 12.53 19.15
N GLU A 211 -21.30 12.63 18.62
CA GLU A 211 -22.44 13.25 19.33
C GLU A 211 -22.72 12.54 20.67
N GLU A 212 -22.77 11.20 20.67
CA GLU A 212 -22.98 10.41 21.89
C GLU A 212 -21.85 10.59 22.92
N PHE A 213 -20.60 10.76 22.47
CA PHE A 213 -19.46 11.00 23.34
C PHE A 213 -19.58 12.36 24.05
N TYR A 214 -19.86 13.43 23.30
CA TYR A 214 -20.00 14.78 23.86
C TYR A 214 -21.23 14.95 24.75
N ASP A 215 -22.35 14.31 24.39
CA ASP A 215 -23.57 14.36 25.22
C ASP A 215 -23.38 13.65 26.58
N ARG A 216 -22.51 12.63 26.64
CA ARG A 216 -22.14 11.97 27.89
C ARG A 216 -21.23 12.84 28.77
N ASP A 217 -20.21 13.47 28.19
CA ASP A 217 -19.29 14.36 28.93
C ASP A 217 -19.96 15.66 29.41
N ALA A 218 -21.03 16.12 28.75
CA ALA A 218 -21.82 17.28 29.18
C ALA A 218 -22.84 16.98 30.30
N SER A 219 -23.01 15.70 30.66
CA SER A 219 -23.99 15.23 31.64
C SER A 219 -23.40 14.87 33.02
N ASP A 220 -22.08 15.01 33.18
CA ASP A 220 -21.33 14.91 34.45
C ASP A 220 -20.92 16.30 34.99
#